data_AF-A0A8I2FST8-F1
#
_entry.id   AF-A0A8I2FST8-F1
#
_cell.length_a   1.000
_cell.length_b   1.000
_cell.length_c   1.000
_cell.angle_alpha   90.00
_cell.angle_beta   90.00
_cell.angle_gamma   90.00
#
_symmetry.space_group_name_H-M   'P 1'
#
loop_
_entity.id
_entity.type
_entity.pdbx_description
1 polymer ?
#
loop_
_entity_poly.entity_id
_entity_poly.type
_entity_poly.pdbx_seq_one_letter_code
_entity_poly.pdbx_strand_id
1 'polypeptide(L)' 'MNFKEKITLGRTGLKTGRLGISSSFGAPAQAFEEAFEKGCNYFTWGTFIKGRSSEIEISTWHHLLLL' A
#
# COMPACT_ATOMS: atom_id res chain seq x y z
N MET A 1 17.74 -8.98 7.06
CA MET A 1 16.27 -9.11 7.27
C MET A 1 15.66 -9.73 6.02
N ASN A 2 14.79 -10.74 6.15
CA ASN A 2 14.12 -11.38 5.01
C ASN A 2 12.65 -10.91 4.95
N PHE A 3 12.26 -10.23 3.88
CA PHE A 3 10.89 -9.72 3.69
C PHE A 3 9.89 -10.81 3.29
N LYS A 4 10.36 -11.99 2.87
CA LYS A 4 9.51 -13.15 2.54
C LYS A 4 9.01 -13.89 3.78
N GLU A 5 9.66 -13.72 4.93
CA GLU A 5 9.24 -14.36 6.18
C GLU A 5 7.99 -13.66 6.75
N LYS A 6 6.95 -14.45 7.06
CA LYS A 6 5.71 -13.94 7.65
C LYS A 6 5.81 -13.91 9.17
N ILE A 7 5.39 -12.81 9.79
CA ILE A 7 5.35 -12.60 11.25
C ILE A 7 3.91 -12.55 11.76
N THR A 8 3.72 -12.76 13.06
CA THR A 8 2.37 -12.60 13.66
C THR A 8 2.02 -11.12 13.75
N LEU A 9 0.83 -10.75 13.26
CA LEU A 9 0.31 -9.39 13.35
C LEU A 9 -0.19 -9.11 14.77
N GLY A 10 0.64 -8.44 15.56
CA GLY A 10 0.32 -8.09 16.95
C GLY A 10 -0.12 -9.31 17.76
N ARG A 11 -1.32 -9.25 18.36
CA ARG A 11 -1.93 -10.33 19.15
C ARG A 11 -3.02 -11.11 18.41
N THR A 12 -3.17 -10.88 17.11
CA THR A 12 -4.31 -11.41 16.32
C THR A 12 -4.16 -12.89 15.92
N GLY A 13 -2.95 -13.44 15.99
CA GLY A 13 -2.64 -14.78 15.47
C GLY A 13 -2.51 -14.85 13.94
N LEU A 14 -2.86 -13.78 13.20
CA LEU A 14 -2.71 -13.72 11.75
C LEU A 14 -1.24 -13.60 11.35
N LYS A 15 -0.84 -14.26 10.25
CA LYS A 15 0.52 -14.20 9.70
C LYS A 15 0.57 -13.22 8.54
N THR A 16 1.38 -12.16 8.66
CA THR A 16 1.55 -11.14 7.62
C THR A 16 3.01 -11.03 7.18
N GLY A 17 3.23 -10.64 5.92
CA GLY A 17 4.53 -10.15 5.48
C GLY A 17 4.97 -8.92 6.27
N ARG A 18 6.26 -8.59 6.20
CA ARG A 18 6.81 -7.38 6.83
C ARG A 18 6.55 -6.09 6.02
N LEU A 19 6.01 -6.23 4.81
CA LEU A 19 5.64 -5.14 3.91
C LEU A 19 4.12 -5.18 3.68
N GLY A 20 3.51 -4.00 3.70
CA GLY A 20 2.11 -3.81 3.32
C GLY A 20 1.96 -2.63 2.38
N ILE A 21 0.87 -2.63 1.61
CA ILE A 21 0.57 -1.58 0.63
C ILE A 21 -0.67 -0.80 1.05
N SER A 22 -0.66 0.50 0.82
CA SER A 22 -1.79 1.39 1.07
C SER A 22 -2.38 1.91 -0.23
N SER A 23 -3.72 2.03 -0.29
CA SER A 23 -4.44 2.62 -1.41
C SER A 23 -4.35 4.15 -1.48
N SER A 24 -3.67 4.80 -0.54
CA SER A 24 -3.79 6.25 -0.30
C SER A 24 -3.33 7.16 -1.44
N PHE A 25 -2.36 6.73 -2.25
CA PHE A 25 -1.71 7.54 -3.29
C PHE A 25 -2.10 7.14 -4.72
N GLY A 26 -3.24 6.47 -4.90
CA GLY A 26 -3.75 6.17 -6.24
C GLY A 26 -2.85 5.24 -7.05
N ALA A 27 -2.16 4.30 -6.38
CA ALA A 27 -1.41 3.26 -7.08
C ALA A 27 -2.32 2.52 -8.08
N PRO A 28 -1.82 2.16 -9.27
CA PRO A 28 -2.62 1.43 -10.25
C PRO A 28 -2.91 0.00 -9.77
N ALA A 29 -3.99 -0.60 -10.27
CA ALA A 29 -4.37 -1.98 -9.94
C ALA A 29 -3.21 -2.98 -10.11
N GLN A 30 -2.44 -2.83 -11.19
CA GLN A 30 -1.27 -3.66 -11.50
C GLN A 30 -0.23 -3.71 -10.36
N ALA A 31 -0.03 -2.61 -9.63
CA ALA A 31 0.92 -2.58 -8.52
C ALA A 31 0.48 -3.46 -7.34
N PHE A 32 -0.83 -3.57 -7.11
CA PHE A 32 -1.39 -4.45 -6.09
C PHE A 32 -1.34 -5.91 -6.51
N GLU A 33 -1.59 -6.21 -7.79
CA GLU A 33 -1.49 -7.55 -8.37
C GLU A 33 -0.06 -8.08 -8.26
N GLU A 34 0.93 -7.30 -8.68
CA GLU A 34 2.35 -7.67 -8.57
C GLU A 34 2.77 -7.92 -7.11
N ALA A 35 2.28 -7.07 -6.20
CA ALA A 35 2.56 -7.24 -4.78
C ALA A 35 1.97 -8.53 -4.21
N PHE A 36 0.74 -8.86 -4.62
CA PHE A 36 0.08 -10.11 -4.26
C PHE A 36 0.87 -11.32 -4.77
N GLU A 37 1.31 -11.31 -6.03
CA GLU A 37 2.16 -12.36 -6.62
C GLU A 37 3.49 -12.53 -5.88
N LYS A 38 4.06 -11.43 -5.39
CA LYS A 38 5.28 -11.43 -4.56
C LYS A 38 5.05 -11.87 -3.11
N GLY A 39 3.82 -12.23 -2.75
CA GLY A 39 3.46 -12.76 -1.43
C GLY A 39 3.06 -11.71 -0.40
N CYS A 40 2.80 -10.47 -0.81
CA CYS A 40 2.21 -9.47 0.07
C CYS A 40 0.78 -9.87 0.43
N ASN A 41 0.45 -9.81 1.72
CA ASN A 41 -0.86 -10.19 2.24
C ASN A 41 -1.39 -9.20 3.29
N TYR A 42 -0.83 -7.98 3.30
CA TYR A 42 -1.25 -6.91 4.19
C TYR A 42 -1.55 -5.66 3.38
N PHE A 43 -2.82 -5.47 3.06
CA PHE A 43 -3.32 -4.35 2.28
C PHE A 43 -4.15 -3.43 3.17
N THR A 44 -3.87 -2.13 3.10
CA THR A 44 -4.64 -1.11 3.81
C THR A 44 -5.44 -0.31 2.80
N TRP A 45 -6.76 -0.33 3.00
CA TRP A 45 -7.73 0.41 2.23
C TRP A 45 -8.45 1.36 3.18
N GLY A 46 -8.82 2.53 2.68
CA GLY A 46 -9.68 3.47 3.39
C GLY A 46 -10.63 4.15 2.42
N THR A 47 -11.72 4.69 2.95
CA THR A 47 -12.55 5.64 2.20
C THR A 47 -11.74 6.91 1.94
N PHE A 48 -11.91 7.52 0.77
CA PHE A 48 -11.32 8.82 0.51
C PHE A 48 -11.83 9.84 1.55
N ILE A 49 -10.90 10.52 2.21
CA ILE A 49 -11.25 11.66 3.07
C ILE A 49 -11.73 12.77 2.15
N LYS A 50 -13.02 13.10 2.24
CA LYS A 50 -13.61 14.24 1.53
C LYS A 50 -12.94 15.52 2.06
N GLY A 51 -12.38 16.33 1.16
CA GLY A 51 -11.63 17.54 1.52
C GLY A 51 -10.11 17.33 1.70
N ARG A 52 -9.51 16.35 1.03
CA ARG A 52 -8.04 16.33 0.85
C ARG A 52 -7.60 17.68 0.30
N SER A 53 -6.53 18.23 0.87
CA SER A 53 -6.00 19.51 0.46
C SER A 53 -5.50 19.41 -0.98
N SER A 54 -5.71 20.47 -1.78
CA SER A 54 -5.33 20.53 -3.19
C SER A 54 -3.84 20.22 -3.41
N GLU A 55 -2.99 20.48 -2.41
CA GLU A 55 -1.55 20.23 -2.45
C GLU A 55 -1.22 18.73 -2.51
N ILE A 56 -2.01 17.87 -1.84
CA ILE A 56 -1.81 16.41 -1.88
C ILE A 56 -2.25 15.83 -3.24
N GLU A 57 -3.29 16.41 -3.85
CA GLU A 57 -3.73 16.05 -5.19
C GLU A 57 -2.63 16.36 -6.22
N ILE A 58 -2.06 17.57 -6.16
CA ILE A 58 -0.97 18.01 -7.05
C ILE A 58 0.32 17.21 -6.85
N SER A 59 0.65 16.84 -5.60
CA SER A 59 1.81 16.00 -5.29
C SER A 59 1.70 14.59 -5.88
N THR A 60 0.48 14.05 -5.98
CA THR A 60 0.25 12.70 -6.52
C THR A 60 0.49 12.67 -8.04
N TRP A 61 0.18 13.75 -8.74
CA TRP A 61 0.42 13.88 -10.19
C TRP A 61 1.86 14.25 -10.55
N HIS A 62 2.55 15.08 -9.76
CA HIS A 62 3.94 15.47 -10.05
C HIS A 62 4.94 14.32 -9.95
N HIS A 63 4.72 13.35 -9.05
CA HIS A 63 5.59 12.18 -8.92
C HIS A 63 5.43 11.16 -10.07
N LEU A 64 4.27 11.14 -10.74
CA LEU A 64 4.00 10.29 -11.91
C LEU A 64 4.56 10.87 -13.22
N LEU A 65 4.91 12.17 -13.25
CA LEU A 65 5.49 12.86 -14.42
C LEU A 65 7.03 12.85 -14.43
N LEU A 66 7.68 12.39 -13.35
CA LEU A 66 9.14 12.38 -13.19
C LEU A 66 9.76 10.96 -13.15
N LEU A 67 8.98 9.93 -13.48
CA LEU A 67 9.41 8.54 -13.68
C LEU A 67 8.95 8.04 -15.04
#